data_AF-A0A8B6HQT6-F1
#
_entry.id   AF-A0A8B6HQT6-F1
#
_cell.length_a   1.000
_cell.length_b   1.000
_cell.length_c   1.000
_cell.angle_alpha   90.00
_cell.angle_beta   90.00
_cell.angle_gamma   90.00
#
_symmetry.space_group_name_H-M   'P 1'
#
loop_
_entity.id
_entity.type
_entity.pdbx_description
1 polymer ?
#
loop_
_entity_poly.entity_id
_entity_poly.type
_entity_poly.pdbx_seq_one_letter_code
_entity_poly.pdbx_strand_id
1 'polypeptide(L)'
;MNDLILIVLIIELLFIDVSSVEWSYKVKFYIVNFTLGGIMSCIPSKSDSNPLSHQIQNNVLTTLLVVIVFTAIKSYYDKIRREKARVAVFVIGTGPVGVTAALAAVQTKRVTQLVFYEQEERNQVYDRNYQICFDRRSTNILKKLHVDFDNIEGIWDDRCFYTRVGNYIEYIFSAIKRSNTETKIYFNKK
;
A
#
# COMPACT_ATOMS: atom_id res chain seq x y z
N MET A 1 22.26 -39.37 6.34
CA MET A 1 22.55 -38.51 7.53
C MET A 1 23.03 -37.10 7.17
N ASN A 2 23.04 -36.71 5.88
CA ASN A 2 23.52 -35.39 5.44
C ASN A 2 22.38 -34.42 5.06
N ASP A 3 21.14 -34.91 4.90
CA ASP A 3 20.02 -34.09 4.44
C ASP A 3 19.44 -33.18 5.54
N LEU A 4 19.57 -33.57 6.81
CA LEU A 4 19.11 -32.75 7.94
C LEU A 4 20.05 -31.57 8.23
N ILE A 5 21.36 -31.71 7.97
CA ILE A 5 22.35 -30.65 8.19
C ILE A 5 22.18 -29.52 7.15
N LEU A 6 21.82 -29.85 5.91
CA LEU A 6 21.56 -28.85 4.87
C LEU A 6 20.27 -28.05 5.18
N ILE A 7 19.23 -28.70 5.70
CA ILE A 7 17.98 -28.03 6.08
C ILE A 7 18.20 -27.10 7.29
N VAL A 8 19.02 -27.51 8.28
CA VAL A 8 19.39 -26.66 9.43
C VAL A 8 20.22 -25.45 9.00
N LEU A 9 21.15 -25.61 8.05
CA LEU A 9 21.94 -24.51 7.48
C LEU A 9 21.10 -23.51 6.67
N ILE A 10 20.09 -24.00 5.93
CA ILE A 10 19.18 -23.14 5.17
C ILE A 10 18.27 -22.33 6.11
N ILE A 11 17.87 -22.89 7.26
CA ILE A 11 17.04 -22.20 8.25
C ILE A 11 17.86 -21.17 9.06
N GLU A 12 19.11 -21.45 9.43
CA GLU A 12 19.99 -20.47 10.09
C GLU A 12 20.40 -19.32 9.16
N LEU A 13 20.67 -19.59 7.87
CA LEU A 13 20.93 -18.53 6.89
C LEU A 13 19.68 -17.65 6.61
N LEU A 14 18.47 -18.22 6.72
CA LEU A 14 17.21 -17.48 6.64
C LEU A 14 16.97 -16.54 7.83
N PHE A 15 17.64 -16.75 8.96
CA PHE A 15 17.51 -15.91 10.15
C PHE A 15 18.47 -14.70 10.13
N ILE A 16 19.63 -14.82 9.47
CA ILE A 16 20.67 -13.77 9.44
C ILE A 16 20.28 -12.58 8.54
N ASP A 17 19.57 -12.82 7.44
CA ASP A 17 19.20 -11.76 6.47
C ASP A 17 17.92 -10.97 6.84
N VAL A 18 17.29 -11.28 7.98
CA VAL A 18 16.17 -10.51 8.52
C VAL A 18 16.66 -9.22 9.22
N SER A 19 17.97 -9.06 9.45
CA SER A 19 18.51 -7.97 10.28
C SER A 19 19.09 -6.76 9.55
N SER A 20 19.19 -6.76 8.22
CA SER A 20 19.83 -5.64 7.53
C SER A 20 19.10 -5.21 6.27
N VAL A 21 19.16 -3.91 5.99
CA VAL A 21 18.78 -3.25 4.74
C VAL A 21 17.32 -2.75 4.69
N GLU A 22 17.14 -1.58 5.31
CA GLU A 22 16.43 -0.45 4.70
C GLU A 22 16.55 -0.46 3.18
N TRP A 23 15.49 -0.17 2.41
CA TRP A 23 15.48 0.70 1.22
C TRP A 23 14.15 0.57 0.45
N SER A 24 13.46 1.70 0.39
CA SER A 24 12.78 2.30 -0.76
C SER A 24 12.39 1.40 -1.95
N TYR A 25 11.08 1.25 -2.08
CA TYR A 25 10.26 0.92 -3.25
C TYR A 25 10.99 0.79 -4.61
N LYS A 26 11.15 -0.45 -5.08
CA LYS A 26 11.09 -0.83 -6.51
C LYS A 26 10.89 -2.35 -6.58
N VAL A 27 9.72 -2.78 -7.06
CA VAL A 27 9.47 -4.20 -7.35
C VAL A 27 10.34 -4.57 -8.56
N LYS A 28 11.51 -5.17 -8.29
CA LYS A 28 12.30 -5.89 -9.29
C LYS A 28 11.90 -7.35 -9.21
N PHE A 29 11.23 -7.86 -10.24
CA PHE A 29 11.15 -9.29 -10.48
C PHE A 29 12.55 -9.78 -10.82
N TYR A 30 13.24 -10.40 -9.86
CA TYR A 30 14.39 -11.22 -10.16
C TYR A 30 13.85 -12.55 -10.66
N ILE A 31 13.76 -12.70 -11.98
CA ILE A 31 13.84 -14.04 -12.57
C ILE A 31 15.26 -14.49 -12.25
N VAL A 32 15.39 -15.31 -11.21
CA VAL A 32 16.65 -16.00 -10.93
C VAL A 32 16.83 -16.97 -12.10
N ASN A 33 17.54 -16.51 -13.14
CA ASN A 33 18.22 -17.41 -14.06
C ASN A 33 19.26 -18.14 -13.20
N PHE A 34 18.85 -19.27 -12.66
CA PHE A 34 19.75 -20.21 -12.02
C PHE A 34 20.59 -20.78 -13.15
N THR A 35 21.71 -20.13 -13.45
CA THR A 35 22.74 -20.66 -14.32
C THR A 35 23.10 -22.04 -13.76
N LEU A 36 22.79 -23.06 -14.56
CA LEU A 36 23.19 -24.46 -14.41
C LEU A 36 24.72 -24.56 -14.39
N GLY A 37 25.35 -24.10 -13.31
CA GLY A 37 26.78 -24.16 -13.07
C GLY A 37 27.04 -25.01 -11.84
N GLY A 38 26.69 -26.29 -11.89
CA GLY A 38 26.90 -27.16 -10.73
C GLY A 38 26.44 -28.61 -10.82
N ILE A 39 26.01 -29.09 -11.99
CA ILE A 39 25.70 -30.52 -12.17
C ILE A 39 26.24 -31.00 -13.53
N MET A 40 27.52 -30.73 -13.78
CA MET A 40 28.26 -31.38 -14.87
C MET A 40 29.37 -32.24 -14.28
N SER A 41 28.96 -33.21 -13.47
CA SER A 41 29.77 -34.37 -13.13
C SER A 41 28.81 -35.47 -12.70
N CYS A 42 28.42 -36.30 -13.67
CA CYS A 42 27.95 -37.68 -13.57
C CYS A 42 26.98 -37.97 -14.73
N ILE A 43 27.52 -38.09 -15.95
CA ILE A 43 26.86 -38.82 -17.04
C ILE A 43 27.50 -40.21 -17.04
N PRO A 44 26.85 -41.27 -16.52
CA PRO A 44 27.19 -42.62 -16.92
C PRO A 44 26.52 -42.91 -18.26
N SER A 45 27.32 -43.33 -19.23
CA SER A 45 26.81 -43.91 -20.47
C SER A 45 26.19 -45.27 -20.17
N LYS A 46 24.89 -45.42 -20.40
CA LYS A 46 24.29 -46.62 -21.02
C LYS A 46 22.79 -46.50 -21.25
N SER A 47 22.41 -46.99 -22.43
CA SER A 47 21.09 -47.46 -22.82
C SER A 47 20.51 -48.41 -21.77
N ASP A 48 19.31 -48.14 -21.26
CA ASP A 48 18.16 -49.05 -21.23
C ASP A 48 17.01 -48.52 -20.33
N SER A 49 15.80 -48.66 -20.86
CA SER A 49 14.44 -48.47 -20.29
C SER A 49 14.27 -47.94 -18.84
N ASN A 50 13.74 -46.71 -18.74
CA ASN A 50 12.73 -46.21 -17.78
C ASN A 50 12.91 -46.37 -16.24
N PRO A 51 13.90 -45.68 -15.61
CA PRO A 51 13.65 -45.10 -14.28
C PRO A 51 14.23 -43.68 -14.06
N LEU A 52 15.03 -43.17 -15.01
CA LEU A 52 15.73 -41.89 -14.87
C LEU A 52 14.80 -40.67 -15.03
N SER A 53 13.77 -40.79 -15.89
CA SER A 53 12.76 -39.74 -16.09
C SER A 53 11.99 -39.43 -14.81
N HIS A 54 11.70 -40.45 -14.00
CA HIS A 54 10.95 -40.31 -12.75
C HIS A 54 11.76 -39.56 -11.67
N GLN A 55 13.07 -39.77 -11.60
CA GLN A 55 13.93 -39.06 -10.64
C GLN A 55 14.10 -37.57 -11.01
N ILE A 56 14.28 -37.28 -12.30
CA ILE A 56 14.38 -35.89 -12.79
C ILE A 56 13.04 -35.17 -12.57
N GLN A 57 11.91 -35.83 -12.83
CA GLN A 57 10.57 -35.28 -12.57
C GLN A 57 10.36 -34.96 -11.08
N ASN A 58 10.77 -35.85 -10.17
CA ASN A 58 10.62 -35.63 -8.73
C ASN A 58 11.47 -34.46 -8.22
N ASN A 59 12.70 -34.30 -8.72
CA ASN A 59 13.59 -33.20 -8.32
C ASN A 59 13.07 -31.85 -8.83
N VAL A 60 12.57 -31.80 -10.08
CA VAL A 60 11.96 -30.59 -10.65
C VAL A 60 10.67 -30.24 -9.89
N LEU A 61 9.81 -31.22 -9.59
CA LEU A 61 8.58 -31.02 -8.83
C LEU A 61 8.88 -30.48 -7.42
N THR A 62 9.88 -31.04 -6.76
CA THR A 62 10.30 -30.62 -5.41
C THR A 62 10.81 -29.17 -5.44
N THR A 63 11.65 -28.83 -6.42
CA THR A 63 12.18 -27.47 -6.56
C THR A 63 11.06 -26.46 -6.85
N LEU A 64 10.12 -26.81 -7.73
CA LEU A 64 8.96 -25.98 -8.04
C LEU A 64 8.09 -25.74 -6.80
N LEU A 65 7.84 -26.79 -6.02
CA LEU A 65 7.06 -26.72 -4.79
C LEU A 65 7.71 -25.80 -3.77
N VAL A 66 9.04 -25.93 -3.56
CA VAL A 66 9.80 -25.05 -2.65
C VAL A 66 9.70 -23.59 -3.09
N VAL A 67 9.86 -23.30 -4.38
CA VAL A 67 9.77 -21.93 -4.91
C VAL A 67 8.36 -21.35 -4.73
N ILE A 68 7.31 -22.14 -4.99
CA ILE A 68 5.92 -21.71 -4.82
C ILE A 68 5.61 -21.40 -3.35
N VAL A 69 5.96 -22.32 -2.45
CA VAL A 69 5.73 -22.14 -1.00
C VAL A 69 6.49 -20.93 -0.47
N PHE A 70 7.76 -20.79 -0.84
CA PHE A 70 8.59 -19.65 -0.45
C PHE A 70 7.99 -18.32 -0.95
N THR A 71 7.59 -18.26 -2.22
CA THR A 71 7.01 -17.05 -2.83
C THR A 71 5.67 -16.71 -2.17
N ALA A 72 4.84 -17.70 -1.86
CA ALA A 72 3.57 -17.51 -1.17
C ALA A 72 3.77 -16.95 0.25
N ILE A 73 4.68 -17.52 1.03
CA ILE A 73 4.99 -17.06 2.39
C ILE A 73 5.56 -15.64 2.35
N LYS A 74 6.53 -15.36 1.48
CA LYS A 74 7.12 -14.02 1.34
C LYS A 74 6.07 -12.99 0.94
N SER A 75 5.23 -13.31 -0.05
CA SER A 75 4.15 -12.42 -0.50
C SER A 75 3.14 -12.13 0.61
N TYR A 76 2.78 -13.15 1.40
CA TYR A 76 1.88 -13.02 2.53
C TYR A 76 2.49 -12.15 3.64
N TYR A 77 3.75 -12.39 3.99
CA TYR A 77 4.47 -11.62 5.01
C TYR A 77 4.62 -10.15 4.60
N ASP A 78 4.97 -9.91 3.35
CA ASP A 78 5.07 -8.55 2.80
C ASP A 78 3.72 -7.85 2.79
N LYS A 79 2.63 -8.57 2.53
CA LYS A 79 1.27 -8.02 2.61
C LYS A 79 0.94 -7.59 4.04
N ILE A 80 1.16 -8.44 5.04
CA ILE A 80 0.94 -8.10 6.45
C ILE A 80 1.82 -6.93 6.87
N ARG A 81 3.10 -6.96 6.50
CA ARG A 81 4.05 -5.88 6.83
C ARG A 81 3.58 -4.55 6.26
N ARG A 82 3.15 -4.51 4.99
CA ARG A 82 2.59 -3.30 4.36
C ARG A 82 1.27 -2.86 4.97
N GLU A 83 0.43 -3.80 5.39
CA GLU A 83 -0.84 -3.48 6.06
C GLU A 83 -0.64 -2.87 7.44
N LYS A 84 0.42 -3.27 8.16
CA LYS A 84 0.80 -2.71 9.47
C LYS A 84 1.68 -1.47 9.38
N ALA A 85 2.23 -1.15 8.20
CA ALA A 85 3.07 0.02 8.02
C ALA A 85 2.26 1.30 8.26
N ARG A 86 2.70 2.06 9.25
CA ARG A 86 2.16 3.38 9.59
C ARG A 86 2.84 4.43 8.71
N VAL A 87 2.05 5.33 8.12
CA VAL A 87 2.51 6.30 7.12
C VAL A 87 2.21 7.73 7.59
N ALA A 88 3.16 8.63 7.40
CA ALA A 88 2.92 10.06 7.49
C ALA A 88 2.55 10.61 6.11
N VAL A 89 1.44 11.35 6.03
CA VAL A 89 0.93 11.92 4.78
C VAL A 89 1.06 13.43 4.81
N PHE A 90 1.69 13.98 3.77
CA PHE A 90 1.83 15.41 3.56
C PHE A 90 0.94 15.84 2.40
N VAL A 91 0.06 16.80 2.65
CA VAL A 91 -0.88 17.34 1.68
C VAL A 91 -0.48 18.79 1.40
N ILE A 92 -0.16 19.07 0.14
CA ILE A 92 0.20 20.41 -0.32
C ILE A 92 -1.03 21.01 -0.98
N GLY A 93 -1.55 22.09 -0.41
CA GLY A 93 -2.79 22.74 -0.82
C GLY A 93 -4.02 22.16 -0.12
N THR A 94 -4.80 23.04 0.48
CA THR A 94 -6.05 22.78 1.21
C THR A 94 -7.29 23.05 0.36
N GLY A 95 -7.17 22.92 -0.95
CA GLY A 95 -8.32 22.92 -1.85
C GLY A 95 -9.24 21.71 -1.63
N PRO A 96 -10.44 21.72 -2.24
CA PRO A 96 -11.43 20.66 -2.05
C PRO A 96 -10.89 19.27 -2.42
N VAL A 97 -10.05 19.17 -3.45
CA VAL A 97 -9.41 17.91 -3.87
C VAL A 97 -8.38 17.42 -2.84
N GLY A 98 -7.50 18.32 -2.38
CA GLY A 98 -6.44 17.96 -1.42
C GLY A 98 -7.02 17.51 -0.07
N VAL A 99 -8.03 18.23 0.42
CA VAL A 99 -8.73 17.91 1.66
C VAL A 99 -9.53 16.60 1.56
N THR A 100 -10.13 16.32 0.39
CA THR A 100 -10.80 15.03 0.14
C THR A 100 -9.80 13.88 0.09
N ALA A 101 -8.65 14.07 -0.56
CA ALA A 101 -7.59 13.05 -0.60
C ALA A 101 -7.05 12.76 0.80
N ALA A 102 -6.91 13.79 1.63
CA ALA A 102 -6.53 13.66 3.02
C ALA A 102 -7.55 12.85 3.82
N LEU A 103 -8.84 13.12 3.65
CA LEU A 103 -9.91 12.33 4.27
C LEU A 103 -9.83 10.86 3.85
N ALA A 104 -9.68 10.60 2.56
CA ALA A 104 -9.53 9.24 2.05
C ALA A 104 -8.31 8.53 2.67
N ALA A 105 -7.20 9.24 2.85
CA ALA A 105 -6.01 8.72 3.50
C ALA A 105 -6.28 8.37 4.98
N VAL A 106 -6.93 9.25 5.73
CA VAL A 106 -7.31 9.02 7.14
C VAL A 106 -8.20 7.79 7.29
N GLN A 107 -9.16 7.60 6.38
CA GLN A 107 -10.08 6.46 6.41
C GLN A 107 -9.35 5.10 6.27
N THR A 108 -8.14 5.07 5.73
CA THR A 108 -7.35 3.82 5.65
C THR A 108 -6.86 3.33 7.02
N LYS A 109 -6.91 4.16 8.07
CA LYS A 109 -6.35 3.90 9.43
C LYS A 109 -4.85 3.59 9.47
N ARG A 110 -4.15 3.70 8.34
CA ARG A 110 -2.70 3.53 8.23
C ARG A 110 -1.95 4.83 8.47
N VAL A 111 -2.64 5.96 8.38
CA VAL A 111 -2.05 7.28 8.54
C VAL A 111 -1.89 7.59 10.02
N THR A 112 -0.65 7.70 10.48
CA THR A 112 -0.33 8.12 11.86
C THR A 112 -0.33 9.63 12.00
N GLN A 113 0.22 10.31 11.00
CA GLN A 113 0.39 11.75 11.01
C GLN A 113 -0.07 12.32 9.68
N LEU A 114 -0.91 13.35 9.75
CA LEU A 114 -1.39 14.09 8.60
C LEU A 114 -0.91 15.54 8.73
N VAL A 115 -0.23 16.03 7.70
CA VAL A 115 0.32 17.39 7.69
C VAL A 115 -0.18 18.12 6.45
N PHE A 116 -0.83 19.26 6.65
CA PHE A 116 -1.26 20.15 5.59
C PHE A 116 -0.29 21.33 5.47
N TYR A 117 0.10 21.64 4.23
CA TYR A 117 0.82 22.85 3.88
C TYR A 117 -0.06 23.69 2.97
N GLU A 118 -0.34 24.91 3.41
CA GLU A 118 -1.12 25.88 2.64
C GLU A 118 -0.32 27.17 2.48
N GLN A 119 -0.33 27.69 1.26
CA GLN A 119 0.30 28.97 0.93
C GLN A 119 -0.60 30.14 1.35
N GLU A 120 -1.91 30.00 1.18
CA GLU A 120 -2.89 31.02 1.55
C GLU A 120 -3.09 31.12 3.07
N GLU A 121 -3.53 32.29 3.52
CA GLU A 121 -3.92 32.48 4.92
C GLU A 121 -5.21 31.72 5.24
N ARG A 122 -5.37 31.33 6.50
CA ARG A 122 -6.53 30.58 6.98
C ARG A 122 -7.85 31.21 6.55
N ASN A 123 -7.98 32.53 6.69
CA ASN A 123 -9.22 33.25 6.35
C ASN A 123 -9.51 33.17 4.85
N GLN A 124 -8.50 33.24 4.00
CA GLN A 124 -8.65 33.20 2.54
C GLN A 124 -9.11 31.82 2.05
N VAL A 125 -8.69 30.75 2.73
CA VAL A 125 -9.13 29.38 2.40
C VAL A 125 -10.62 29.18 2.68
N TYR A 126 -11.11 29.67 3.82
CA TYR A 126 -12.52 29.50 4.20
C TYR A 126 -13.45 30.50 3.51
N ASP A 127 -12.97 31.71 3.20
CA ASP A 127 -13.76 32.76 2.54
C ASP A 127 -13.85 32.59 1.00
N ARG A 128 -13.61 31.38 0.50
CA ARG A 128 -13.75 31.06 -0.92
C ARG A 128 -15.23 31.10 -1.32
N ASN A 129 -15.60 32.14 -2.05
CA ASN A 129 -16.98 32.44 -2.44
C ASN A 129 -17.51 31.65 -3.64
N TYR A 130 -16.71 30.79 -4.26
CA TYR A 130 -17.20 29.94 -5.36
C TYR A 130 -17.92 28.69 -4.82
N GLN A 131 -18.88 28.21 -5.60
CA GLN A 131 -19.64 27.01 -5.30
C GLN A 131 -19.05 25.79 -5.99
N ILE A 132 -19.23 24.64 -5.36
CA ILE A 132 -18.95 23.33 -5.94
C ILE A 132 -20.23 22.52 -6.01
N CYS A 133 -20.29 21.70 -7.05
CA CYS A 133 -21.38 20.78 -7.31
C CYS A 133 -20.82 19.34 -7.25
N PHE A 134 -21.47 18.49 -6.48
CA PHE A 134 -21.18 17.07 -6.43
C PHE A 134 -22.28 16.30 -7.14
N ASP A 135 -21.91 15.61 -8.21
CA ASP A 135 -22.82 14.72 -8.92
C ASP A 135 -23.18 13.48 -8.06
N ARG A 136 -24.21 12.75 -8.47
CA ARG A 136 -24.63 11.52 -7.79
C ARG A 136 -23.49 10.51 -7.61
N ARG A 137 -22.53 10.43 -8.54
CA ARG A 137 -21.40 9.50 -8.40
C ARG A 137 -20.43 9.98 -7.33
N SER A 138 -20.06 11.25 -7.33
CA SER A 138 -19.16 11.84 -6.33
C SER A 138 -19.76 11.77 -4.93
N THR A 139 -21.05 12.09 -4.79
CA THR A 139 -21.74 12.00 -3.49
C THR A 139 -21.75 10.56 -2.97
N ASN A 140 -21.99 9.57 -3.82
CA ASN A 140 -21.91 8.16 -3.42
C ASN A 140 -20.50 7.74 -2.98
N ILE A 141 -19.45 8.24 -3.63
CA ILE A 141 -18.06 7.96 -3.25
C ILE A 141 -17.74 8.62 -1.91
N LEU A 142 -18.11 9.88 -1.73
CA LEU A 142 -17.87 10.63 -0.51
C LEU A 142 -18.66 10.07 0.68
N LYS A 143 -19.90 9.60 0.46
CA LYS A 143 -20.67 8.87 1.47
C LYS A 143 -19.95 7.60 1.96
N LYS A 144 -19.29 6.86 1.06
CA LYS A 144 -18.44 5.71 1.44
C LYS A 144 -17.21 6.12 2.26
N LEU A 145 -16.76 7.36 2.14
CA LEU A 145 -15.71 7.96 2.97
C LEU A 145 -16.25 8.57 4.27
N HIS A 146 -17.50 8.29 4.63
CA HIS A 146 -18.21 8.81 5.81
C HIS A 146 -18.42 10.34 5.78
N VAL A 147 -18.56 10.92 4.58
CA VAL A 147 -19.04 12.29 4.42
C VAL A 147 -20.56 12.30 4.52
N ASP A 148 -21.06 13.00 5.52
CA ASP A 148 -22.47 13.27 5.74
C ASP A 148 -22.85 14.61 5.10
N PHE A 149 -23.52 14.51 3.95
CA PHE A 149 -23.99 15.66 3.18
C PHE A 149 -25.16 16.38 3.85
N ASP A 150 -25.87 15.73 4.77
CA ASP A 150 -27.01 16.34 5.45
C ASP A 150 -26.54 17.31 6.55
N ASN A 151 -25.28 17.17 7.00
CA ASN A 151 -24.62 18.06 7.94
C ASN A 151 -23.73 19.11 7.25
N ILE A 152 -23.75 19.19 5.92
CA ILE A 152 -23.05 20.23 5.16
C ILE A 152 -24.09 21.26 4.72
N GLU A 153 -23.80 22.54 4.95
CA GLU A 153 -24.61 23.62 4.39
C GLU A 153 -24.58 23.57 2.86
N GLY A 154 -25.72 23.26 2.26
CA GLY A 154 -25.86 23.16 0.82
C GLY A 154 -27.30 22.89 0.39
N ILE A 155 -27.51 22.81 -0.92
CA ILE A 155 -28.81 22.52 -1.52
C ILE A 155 -28.69 21.31 -2.44
N TRP A 156 -29.70 20.45 -2.40
CA TRP A 156 -29.87 19.38 -3.37
C TRP A 156 -30.74 19.89 -4.53
N ASP A 157 -30.20 19.84 -5.75
CA ASP A 157 -30.93 20.17 -6.97
C ASP A 157 -30.59 19.16 -8.08
N ASP A 158 -31.61 18.66 -8.77
CA ASP A 158 -31.54 17.66 -9.85
C ASP A 158 -30.45 16.56 -9.69
N ARG A 159 -30.41 15.92 -8.51
CA ARG A 159 -29.47 14.83 -8.13
C ARG A 159 -28.02 15.27 -7.88
N CYS A 160 -27.77 16.56 -7.87
CA CYS A 160 -26.51 17.19 -7.53
C CYS A 160 -26.61 17.88 -6.17
N PHE A 161 -25.52 17.87 -5.42
CA PHE A 161 -25.41 18.63 -4.17
C PHE A 161 -24.51 19.85 -4.38
N TYR A 162 -25.06 21.03 -4.13
CA TYR A 162 -24.38 22.31 -4.28
C TYR A 162 -24.02 22.87 -2.92
N THR A 163 -22.77 23.25 -2.73
CA THR A 163 -22.29 23.87 -1.49
C THR A 163 -21.19 24.89 -1.79
N ARG A 164 -20.93 25.80 -0.85
CA ARG A 164 -19.76 26.67 -0.91
C ARG A 164 -18.50 25.88 -0.60
N VAL A 165 -17.40 26.20 -1.25
CA VAL A 165 -16.14 25.49 -1.02
C VAL A 165 -15.62 25.65 0.40
N GLY A 166 -15.76 26.85 0.98
CA GLY A 166 -15.41 27.10 2.38
C GLY A 166 -16.11 26.12 3.33
N ASN A 167 -17.44 26.01 3.21
CA ASN A 167 -18.28 25.12 4.03
C ASN A 167 -17.85 23.65 3.87
N TYR A 168 -17.58 23.21 2.65
CA TYR A 168 -17.10 21.86 2.40
C TYR A 168 -15.73 21.60 3.05
N ILE A 169 -14.76 22.49 2.84
CA ILE A 169 -13.42 22.36 3.42
C ILE A 169 -13.47 22.33 4.95
N GLU A 170 -14.26 23.21 5.55
CA GLU A 170 -14.47 23.28 7.00
C GLU A 170 -15.09 22.00 7.57
N TYR A 171 -16.11 21.47 6.89
CA TYR A 171 -16.73 20.20 7.26
C TYR A 171 -15.70 19.06 7.26
N ILE A 172 -14.91 18.93 6.20
CA ILE A 172 -13.94 17.83 6.10
C ILE A 172 -12.81 17.99 7.12
N PHE A 173 -12.33 19.21 7.38
CA PHE A 173 -11.35 19.43 8.46
C PHE A 173 -11.93 19.05 9.83
N SER A 174 -13.21 19.33 10.07
CA SER A 174 -13.89 18.91 11.29
C SER A 174 -14.01 17.39 11.38
N ALA A 175 -14.30 16.71 10.26
CA ALA A 175 -14.33 15.26 10.19
C ALA A 175 -12.94 14.63 10.45
N ILE A 176 -11.88 15.23 9.89
CA ILE A 176 -10.49 14.79 10.11
C ILE A 176 -10.09 15.02 11.57
N LYS A 177 -10.43 16.15 12.20
CA LYS A 177 -10.14 16.41 13.62
C LYS A 177 -10.84 15.45 14.57
N ARG A 178 -12.01 14.92 14.19
CA ARG A 178 -12.72 13.87 14.94
C ARG A 178 -12.05 12.49 14.78
N SER A 179 -11.15 12.33 13.81
CA SER A 179 -10.36 11.11 13.69
C SER A 179 -9.23 11.10 14.72
N ASN A 180 -8.78 9.91 15.11
CA ASN A 180 -7.67 9.74 16.05
C ASN A 180 -6.29 9.91 15.37
N THR A 181 -6.21 10.69 14.29
CA THR A 181 -4.97 10.93 13.53
C THR A 181 -4.37 12.28 13.92
N GLU A 182 -3.08 12.28 14.27
CA GLU A 182 -2.37 13.52 14.58
C GLU A 182 -2.36 14.44 13.35
N THR A 183 -3.06 15.56 13.43
CA THR A 183 -3.24 16.47 12.30
C THR A 183 -2.57 17.82 12.59
N LYS A 184 -1.62 18.22 11.73
CA LYS A 184 -0.95 19.53 11.79
C LYS A 184 -1.26 20.32 10.53
N ILE A 185 -1.58 21.60 10.67
CA ILE A 185 -1.88 22.49 9.54
C ILE A 185 -0.94 23.68 9.63
N TYR A 186 -0.12 23.86 8.58
CA TYR A 186 0.79 24.99 8.45
C TYR A 186 0.25 25.93 7.37
N PHE A 187 -0.25 27.09 7.81
CA PHE A 187 -0.62 28.19 6.92
C PHE A 187 0.57 29.13 6.75
N ASN A 188 0.80 29.62 5.53
CA ASN A 188 1.72 30.69 5.21
C ASN A 188 3.11 30.54 5.87
N LYS A 189 3.75 29.36 5.68
CA LYS A 189 5.17 29.21 5.97
C LYS A 189 5.96 29.90 4.86
N LYS A 190 6.28 31.17 5.06
CA LYS A 190 7.37 31.84 4.35
C LYS A 190 8.71 31.26 4.78
#